data_AF-A0A3N0WJ74-F1
#
_entry.id   AF-A0A3N0WJ74-F1
#
_cell.length_a   1.000
_cell.length_b   1.000
_cell.length_c   1.000
_cell.angle_alpha   90.00
_cell.angle_beta   90.00
_cell.angle_gamma   90.00
#
_symmetry.space_group_name_H-M   'P 1'
#
loop_
_entity.id
_entity.type
_entity.pdbx_description
1 polymer ?
#
loop_
_entity_poly.entity_id
_entity_poly.type
_entity_poly.pdbx_seq_one_letter_code
_entity_poly.pdbx_strand_id
1 'polypeptide(L)'
;MVQLVDPINPYLTRWKLPQSPFDNSKVTLRRVLSHTAGLSVHGYGGSEQGTKLLSLEESLSGKTKRNRESVSVIIEPGTGGGYTLAQLLLEERTKESFAAYMKKNVFRPLGLHSSNYEWIDEMKANSATAYDTLRRPIKNRIFTGQATAGLQTTISDLSHFAELSITADPQQLNKVLRPETIRLMEEPSNDGQNGLGYRFFNFEGLQTIGHTGENEGWCASVFLHMPTKSGLVILCNGSSWKHDPGNPIYNSWAKTILKKN
;
A
#
# COMPACT_ATOMS: atom_id res chain seq x y z
N MET A 1 23.20 5.59 -4.56
CA MET A 1 22.41 5.41 -3.32
C MET A 1 21.20 6.35 -3.42
N VAL A 2 20.02 5.94 -2.95
CA VAL A 2 18.81 6.80 -2.97
C VAL A 2 18.62 7.39 -1.57
N GLN A 3 18.42 8.70 -1.48
CA GLN A 3 18.07 9.37 -0.22
C GLN A 3 16.59 9.74 -0.20
N LEU A 4 15.97 9.66 0.98
CA LEU A 4 14.55 9.97 1.15
C LEU A 4 14.21 11.44 0.89
N VAL A 5 15.16 12.34 1.10
CA VAL A 5 14.97 13.80 1.01
C VAL A 5 15.36 14.39 -0.34
N ASP A 6 15.99 13.59 -1.20
CA ASP A 6 16.38 14.06 -2.53
C ASP A 6 15.15 14.11 -3.45
N PRO A 7 15.15 15.03 -4.42
CA PRO A 7 14.15 15.03 -5.48
C PRO A 7 14.14 13.67 -6.19
N ILE A 8 12.95 13.11 -6.43
CA ILE A 8 12.80 11.78 -7.02
C ILE A 8 13.07 11.80 -8.53
N ASN A 9 12.71 12.88 -9.23
CA ASN A 9 12.74 12.96 -10.69
C ASN A 9 14.14 12.72 -11.31
N PRO A 10 15.25 13.26 -10.75
CA PRO A 10 16.60 12.95 -11.23
C PRO A 10 16.93 11.45 -11.18
N TYR A 11 16.31 10.69 -10.28
CA TYR A 11 16.56 9.26 -10.18
C TYR A 11 15.83 8.41 -11.24
N LEU A 12 14.90 8.98 -12.00
CA LEU A 12 14.10 8.25 -12.99
C LEU A 12 14.70 8.42 -14.40
N THR A 13 14.55 7.44 -15.27
CA THR A 13 15.11 7.45 -16.64
C THR A 13 14.09 6.98 -17.68
N ARG A 14 13.24 6.00 -17.34
CA ARG A 14 12.18 5.47 -18.20
C ARG A 14 11.00 6.44 -18.35
N TRP A 15 10.79 7.28 -17.34
CA TRP A 15 9.75 8.30 -17.31
C TRP A 15 10.19 9.50 -16.45
N LYS A 16 9.67 10.69 -16.75
CA LYS A 16 9.98 11.93 -16.02
C LYS A 16 8.69 12.63 -15.62
N LEU A 17 8.69 13.23 -14.44
CA LEU A 17 7.62 14.11 -14.01
C LEU A 17 7.44 15.24 -15.03
N PRO A 18 6.23 15.42 -15.60
CA PRO A 18 5.91 16.54 -16.47
C PRO A 18 6.12 17.88 -15.77
N GLN A 19 6.33 18.94 -16.55
CA GLN A 19 6.33 20.29 -15.99
C GLN A 19 4.99 20.59 -15.32
N SER A 20 5.05 21.33 -14.22
CA SER A 20 3.92 21.73 -13.40
C SER A 20 4.10 23.20 -13.00
N PRO A 21 3.01 23.95 -12.72
CA PRO A 21 3.12 25.25 -12.05
C PRO A 21 3.74 25.16 -10.63
N PHE A 22 3.83 23.95 -10.06
CA PHE A 22 4.47 23.69 -8.78
C PHE A 22 5.91 23.19 -8.94
N ASP A 23 6.70 23.32 -7.87
CA ASP A 23 8.11 22.95 -7.88
C ASP A 23 8.29 21.42 -7.81
N ASN A 24 8.62 20.79 -8.93
CA ASN A 24 8.90 19.36 -9.00
C ASN A 24 10.13 18.92 -8.17
N SER A 25 11.06 19.83 -7.84
CA SER A 25 12.21 19.49 -7.00
C SER A 25 11.80 19.14 -5.56
N LYS A 26 10.63 19.63 -5.14
CA LYS A 26 10.02 19.31 -3.85
C LYS A 26 9.39 17.91 -3.82
N VAL A 27 9.29 17.19 -4.94
CA VAL A 27 8.80 15.81 -4.93
C VAL A 27 9.93 14.87 -4.53
N THR A 28 9.95 14.45 -3.27
CA THR A 28 10.96 13.54 -2.72
C THR A 28 10.39 12.15 -2.45
N LEU A 29 11.24 11.13 -2.29
CA LEU A 29 10.76 9.79 -1.95
C LEU A 29 10.04 9.78 -0.59
N ARG A 30 10.50 10.55 0.40
CA ARG A 30 9.80 10.73 1.69
C ARG A 30 8.36 11.19 1.47
N ARG A 31 8.17 12.25 0.67
CA ARG A 31 6.85 12.83 0.40
C ARG A 31 5.95 11.87 -0.39
N VAL A 32 6.52 11.08 -1.29
CA VAL A 32 5.77 10.03 -2.01
C VAL A 32 5.25 8.97 -1.03
N LEU A 33 6.12 8.50 -0.11
CA LEU A 33 5.76 7.46 0.85
C LEU A 33 4.81 7.95 1.96
N SER A 34 4.85 9.24 2.29
CA SER A 34 3.97 9.84 3.31
C SER A 34 2.71 10.50 2.77
N HIS A 35 2.38 10.33 1.50
CA HIS A 35 1.23 11.00 0.88
C HIS A 35 1.27 12.54 0.99
N THR A 36 2.44 13.15 0.80
CA THR A 36 2.63 14.61 0.82
C THR A 36 3.39 15.13 -0.42
N ALA A 37 3.33 14.42 -1.54
CA ALA A 37 4.06 14.72 -2.77
C ALA A 37 3.36 15.70 -3.73
N GLY A 38 2.07 15.96 -3.53
CA GLY A 38 1.27 16.85 -4.37
C GLY A 38 0.87 16.26 -5.72
N LEU A 39 1.07 14.96 -5.93
CA LEU A 39 0.81 14.32 -7.22
C LEU A 39 -0.68 14.06 -7.45
N SER A 40 -1.08 14.12 -8.72
CA SER A 40 -2.40 13.77 -9.23
C SER A 40 -2.63 12.27 -9.13
N VAL A 41 -2.97 11.80 -7.93
CA VAL A 41 -3.30 10.39 -7.70
C VAL A 41 -4.79 10.25 -7.54
N HIS A 42 -5.38 9.45 -8.43
CA HIS A 42 -6.75 8.95 -8.32
C HIS A 42 -6.72 7.46 -8.00
N GLY A 43 -7.85 6.92 -7.52
CA GLY A 43 -7.97 5.48 -7.26
C GLY A 43 -7.57 4.63 -8.48
N TYR A 44 -6.79 3.56 -8.23
CA TYR A 44 -6.19 2.74 -9.26
C TYR A 44 -7.04 1.49 -9.52
N GLY A 45 -8.06 1.59 -10.37
CA GLY A 45 -9.11 0.55 -10.51
C GLY A 45 -8.67 -0.81 -11.09
N GLY A 46 -7.41 -0.96 -11.49
CA GLY A 46 -6.88 -2.19 -12.09
C GLY A 46 -7.52 -2.56 -13.44
N SER A 47 -7.19 -3.76 -13.92
CA SER A 47 -7.76 -4.39 -15.11
C SER A 47 -8.29 -5.78 -14.74
N GLU A 48 -9.28 -6.28 -15.47
CA GLU A 48 -9.70 -7.68 -15.30
C GLU A 48 -8.58 -8.64 -15.67
N GLN A 49 -8.52 -9.78 -14.98
CA GLN A 49 -7.63 -10.87 -15.35
C GLN A 49 -7.74 -11.26 -16.82
N GLY A 50 -6.59 -11.55 -17.43
CA GLY A 50 -6.48 -11.88 -18.85
C GLY A 50 -6.35 -10.65 -19.76
N THR A 51 -6.53 -9.43 -19.22
CA THR A 51 -6.27 -8.21 -19.98
C THR A 51 -4.77 -7.94 -20.06
N LYS A 52 -4.30 -7.51 -21.23
CA LYS A 52 -2.93 -6.99 -21.38
C LYS A 52 -2.79 -5.69 -20.57
N LEU A 53 -1.90 -5.71 -19.60
CA LEU A 53 -1.57 -4.53 -18.81
C LEU A 53 -0.77 -3.50 -19.63
N LEU A 54 -0.98 -2.23 -19.33
CA LEU A 54 -0.15 -1.13 -19.81
C LEU A 54 1.26 -1.24 -19.19
N SER A 55 2.25 -0.65 -19.85
CA SER A 55 3.53 -0.40 -19.18
C SER A 55 3.36 0.61 -18.04
N LEU A 56 4.33 0.63 -17.11
CA LEU A 56 4.31 1.56 -15.97
C LEU A 56 4.35 3.01 -16.44
N GLU A 57 5.15 3.30 -17.46
CA GLU A 57 5.29 4.61 -18.11
C GLU A 57 4.00 5.03 -18.82
N GLU A 58 3.34 4.12 -19.51
CA GLU A 58 2.04 4.37 -20.14
C GLU A 58 0.97 4.69 -19.10
N SER A 59 0.97 3.96 -17.99
CA SER A 59 0.07 4.25 -16.86
C SER A 59 0.38 5.62 -16.24
N LEU A 60 1.64 5.94 -16.00
CA LEU A 60 2.08 7.23 -15.44
C LEU A 60 1.78 8.40 -16.38
N SER A 61 1.83 8.17 -17.69
CA SER A 61 1.52 9.16 -18.74
C SER A 61 0.01 9.28 -19.01
N GLY A 62 -0.83 8.64 -18.20
CA GLY A 62 -2.27 8.78 -18.29
C GLY A 62 -2.93 7.98 -19.42
N LYS A 63 -2.29 6.97 -20.01
CA LYS A 63 -2.98 6.10 -20.99
C LYS A 63 -4.05 5.17 -20.37
N THR A 64 -4.35 5.35 -19.09
CA THR A 64 -5.36 4.54 -18.38
C THR A 64 -6.77 4.89 -18.85
N LYS A 65 -7.65 3.88 -18.90
CA LYS A 65 -9.02 4.04 -19.43
C LYS A 65 -9.92 4.93 -18.58
N ARG A 66 -9.66 5.02 -17.26
CA ARG A 66 -10.60 5.65 -16.31
C ARG A 66 -10.51 7.18 -16.31
N ASN A 67 -9.30 7.74 -16.35
CA ASN A 67 -9.12 9.17 -16.10
C ASN A 67 -8.33 9.90 -17.21
N ARG A 68 -7.59 9.18 -18.07
CA ARG A 68 -6.75 9.75 -19.14
C ARG A 68 -5.75 10.87 -18.71
N GLU A 69 -5.58 11.08 -17.42
CA GLU A 69 -4.73 12.12 -16.85
C GLU A 69 -3.34 11.57 -16.53
N SER A 70 -2.31 12.28 -17.00
CA SER A 70 -0.93 11.99 -16.65
C SER A 70 -0.67 12.35 -15.19
N VAL A 71 0.13 11.53 -14.50
CA VAL A 71 0.64 11.85 -13.17
C VAL A 71 1.48 13.13 -13.27
N SER A 72 1.12 14.14 -12.49
CA SER A 72 1.76 15.44 -12.42
C SER A 72 1.60 16.03 -11.02
N VAL A 73 2.39 17.03 -10.66
CA VAL A 73 2.17 17.79 -9.42
C VAL A 73 1.01 18.75 -9.66
N ILE A 74 -0.07 18.62 -8.90
CA ILE A 74 -1.31 19.41 -9.06
C ILE A 74 -1.61 20.33 -7.88
N ILE A 75 -0.86 20.18 -6.80
CA ILE A 75 -0.92 21.01 -5.60
C ILE A 75 0.49 21.13 -5.02
N GLU A 76 0.72 22.16 -4.20
CA GLU A 76 2.00 22.31 -3.50
C GLU A 76 2.30 21.04 -2.68
N PRO A 77 3.50 20.44 -2.81
CA PRO A 77 3.86 19.24 -2.07
C PRO A 77 3.70 19.41 -0.56
N GLY A 78 2.66 18.75 -0.04
CA GLY A 78 2.17 18.83 1.33
C GLY A 78 0.99 17.88 1.60
N THR A 79 0.29 17.41 0.56
CA THR A 79 -0.70 16.30 0.58
C THR A 79 -0.61 15.51 -0.74
N GLY A 80 -1.25 14.34 -0.88
CA GLY A 80 -1.25 13.53 -2.12
C GLY A 80 -0.12 12.47 -2.24
N GLY A 81 -0.49 11.25 -2.67
CA GLY A 81 0.38 10.05 -2.77
C GLY A 81 1.14 9.90 -4.08
N GLY A 82 1.70 8.71 -4.35
CA GLY A 82 2.36 8.43 -5.63
C GLY A 82 3.12 7.11 -5.68
N TYR A 83 2.60 6.04 -5.07
CA TYR A 83 3.35 4.78 -4.91
C TYR A 83 3.77 4.15 -6.24
N THR A 84 3.06 4.38 -7.33
CA THR A 84 3.49 4.02 -8.70
C THR A 84 4.85 4.63 -9.07
N LEU A 85 5.17 5.83 -8.59
CA LEU A 85 6.48 6.47 -8.79
C LEU A 85 7.57 5.80 -7.94
N ALA A 86 7.24 5.38 -6.72
CA ALA A 86 8.14 4.58 -5.88
C ALA A 86 8.41 3.20 -6.51
N GLN A 87 7.41 2.59 -7.14
CA GLN A 87 7.60 1.38 -7.95
C GLN A 87 8.60 1.60 -9.07
N LEU A 88 8.41 2.65 -9.87
CA LEU A 88 9.30 2.94 -11.00
C LEU A 88 10.74 3.14 -10.52
N LEU A 89 10.92 3.92 -9.44
CA LEU A 89 12.22 4.12 -8.83
C LEU A 89 12.86 2.80 -8.40
N LEU A 90 12.11 1.92 -7.72
CA LEU A 90 12.59 0.62 -7.28
C LEU A 90 13.04 -0.23 -8.48
N GLU A 91 12.20 -0.36 -9.51
CA GLU A 91 12.52 -1.15 -10.70
C GLU A 91 13.75 -0.60 -11.43
N GLU A 92 13.90 0.72 -11.53
CA GLU A 92 15.07 1.32 -12.19
C GLU A 92 16.37 1.14 -11.42
N ARG A 93 16.30 1.16 -10.09
CA ARG A 93 17.48 1.09 -9.22
C ARG A 93 17.95 -0.34 -9.00
N THR A 94 17.01 -1.29 -8.99
CA THR A 94 17.29 -2.71 -8.75
C THR A 94 17.42 -3.51 -10.04
N LYS A 95 16.84 -3.02 -11.15
CA LYS A 95 16.66 -3.76 -12.40
C LYS A 95 15.81 -5.03 -12.25
N GLU A 96 15.08 -5.16 -11.15
CA GLU A 96 14.12 -6.23 -10.90
C GLU A 96 12.69 -5.68 -11.09
N SER A 97 11.75 -6.52 -11.51
CA SER A 97 10.33 -6.14 -11.45
C SER A 97 9.91 -5.99 -10.00
N PHE A 98 8.90 -5.16 -9.73
CA PHE A 98 8.41 -4.96 -8.36
C PHE A 98 7.99 -6.28 -7.70
N ALA A 99 7.24 -7.13 -8.41
CA ALA A 99 6.82 -8.44 -7.91
C ALA A 99 8.02 -9.35 -7.55
N ALA A 100 9.04 -9.42 -8.42
CA ALA A 100 10.22 -10.24 -8.17
C ALA A 100 11.02 -9.73 -6.96
N TYR A 101 11.21 -8.41 -6.88
CA TYR A 101 11.92 -7.78 -5.77
C TYR A 101 11.19 -8.03 -4.44
N MET A 102 9.88 -7.83 -4.38
CA MET A 102 9.09 -8.04 -3.17
C MET A 102 9.13 -9.50 -2.72
N LYS A 103 8.98 -10.46 -3.65
CA LYS A 103 9.05 -11.89 -3.34
C LYS A 103 10.41 -12.28 -2.75
N LYS A 104 11.50 -11.78 -3.33
CA LYS A 104 12.87 -12.13 -2.95
C LYS A 104 13.35 -11.43 -1.68
N ASN A 105 13.11 -10.13 -1.57
CA ASN A 105 13.73 -9.28 -0.56
C ASN A 105 12.80 -8.91 0.60
N VAL A 106 11.49 -9.18 0.50
CA VAL A 106 10.52 -8.87 1.55
C VAL A 106 9.77 -10.13 1.99
N PHE A 107 9.03 -10.77 1.10
CA PHE A 107 8.12 -11.86 1.48
C PHE A 107 8.86 -13.10 1.97
N ARG A 108 9.85 -13.60 1.21
CA ARG A 108 10.64 -14.77 1.63
C ARG A 108 11.41 -14.55 2.94
N PRO A 109 12.14 -13.44 3.12
CA PRO A 109 12.85 -13.19 4.39
C PRO A 109 11.93 -13.12 5.61
N LEU A 110 10.69 -12.62 5.42
CA LEU A 110 9.67 -12.48 6.47
C LEU A 110 8.72 -13.69 6.58
N GLY A 111 8.95 -14.78 5.83
CA GLY A 111 8.10 -15.97 5.92
C GLY A 111 6.68 -15.81 5.35
N LEU A 112 6.45 -14.81 4.49
CA LEU A 112 5.15 -14.53 3.86
C LEU A 112 4.97 -15.37 2.58
N HIS A 113 4.85 -16.69 2.75
CA HIS A 113 4.93 -17.65 1.65
C HIS A 113 3.72 -17.64 0.72
N SER A 114 2.58 -17.13 1.17
CA SER A 114 1.31 -17.08 0.41
C SER A 114 1.06 -15.69 -0.18
N SER A 115 2.05 -14.80 -0.16
CA SER A 115 1.95 -13.42 -0.62
C SER A 115 2.63 -13.21 -1.97
N ASN A 116 1.89 -12.63 -2.93
CA ASN A 116 2.39 -12.40 -4.28
C ASN A 116 1.67 -11.22 -4.98
N TYR A 117 2.37 -10.55 -5.88
CA TYR A 117 1.80 -9.53 -6.77
C TYR A 117 1.42 -10.09 -8.16
N GLU A 118 1.86 -11.30 -8.46
CA GLU A 118 1.50 -12.03 -9.68
C GLU A 118 0.38 -13.04 -9.40
N TRP A 119 -0.54 -13.16 -10.35
CA TRP A 119 -1.66 -14.09 -10.26
C TRP A 119 -1.26 -15.50 -10.72
N ILE A 120 -0.63 -16.25 -9.82
CA ILE A 120 -0.12 -17.60 -10.05
C ILE A 120 -1.22 -18.68 -9.91
N ASP A 121 -0.96 -19.88 -10.42
CA ASP A 121 -1.97 -20.96 -10.47
C ASP A 121 -2.42 -21.44 -9.09
N GLU A 122 -1.51 -21.47 -8.11
CA GLU A 122 -1.85 -21.77 -6.72
C GLU A 122 -2.86 -20.76 -6.14
N MET A 123 -2.72 -19.47 -6.45
CA MET A 123 -3.66 -18.44 -6.03
C MET A 123 -4.99 -18.57 -6.75
N LYS A 124 -4.99 -18.90 -8.04
CA LYS A 124 -6.22 -19.14 -8.81
C LYS A 124 -7.06 -20.26 -8.18
N ALA A 125 -6.42 -21.31 -7.68
CA ALA A 125 -7.10 -22.45 -7.09
C ALA A 125 -7.68 -22.18 -5.70
N ASN A 126 -7.04 -21.29 -4.91
CA ASN A 126 -7.34 -21.13 -3.49
C ASN A 126 -7.95 -19.77 -3.11
N SER A 127 -8.00 -18.80 -4.02
CA SER A 127 -8.52 -17.47 -3.71
C SER A 127 -10.03 -17.46 -3.54
N ALA A 128 -10.52 -16.66 -2.60
CA ALA A 128 -11.93 -16.42 -2.43
C ALA A 128 -12.54 -15.78 -3.70
N THR A 129 -13.84 -15.99 -3.92
CA THR A 129 -14.55 -15.32 -5.00
C THR A 129 -14.78 -13.85 -4.63
N ALA A 130 -14.41 -12.93 -5.51
CA ALA A 130 -14.67 -11.50 -5.37
C ALA A 130 -16.12 -11.17 -5.74
N TYR A 131 -16.75 -10.24 -5.01
CA TYR A 131 -18.14 -9.82 -5.26
C TYR A 131 -18.30 -8.32 -5.48
N ASP A 132 -19.03 -7.92 -6.52
CA ASP A 132 -19.36 -6.51 -6.77
C ASP A 132 -20.36 -5.93 -5.76
N THR A 133 -20.73 -4.66 -5.92
CA THR A 133 -21.70 -3.97 -5.04
C THR A 133 -23.10 -4.58 -5.08
N LEU A 134 -23.43 -5.34 -6.13
CA LEU A 134 -24.68 -6.08 -6.30
C LEU A 134 -24.57 -7.55 -5.83
N ARG A 135 -23.46 -7.91 -5.17
CA ARG A 135 -23.15 -9.27 -4.69
C ARG A 135 -23.05 -10.31 -5.80
N ARG A 136 -22.69 -9.87 -7.01
CA ARG A 136 -22.44 -10.79 -8.12
C ARG A 136 -20.96 -11.18 -8.13
N PRO A 137 -20.65 -12.46 -8.39
CA PRO A 137 -19.26 -12.90 -8.49
C PRO A 137 -18.59 -12.20 -9.69
N ILE A 138 -17.37 -11.73 -9.48
CA ILE A 138 -16.54 -11.06 -10.50
C ILE A 138 -15.16 -11.69 -10.58
N LYS A 139 -14.47 -11.48 -11.71
CA LYS A 139 -13.04 -11.83 -11.82
C LYS A 139 -12.22 -10.91 -10.92
N ASN A 140 -11.10 -11.41 -10.39
CA ASN A 140 -10.18 -10.55 -9.66
C ASN A 140 -9.54 -9.51 -10.61
N ARG A 141 -8.90 -8.51 -9.99
CA ARG A 141 -8.23 -7.41 -10.69
C ARG A 141 -6.71 -7.59 -10.65
N ILE A 142 -6.06 -7.19 -11.73
CA ILE A 142 -4.60 -7.10 -11.87
C ILE A 142 -4.19 -5.65 -12.12
N PHE A 143 -2.97 -5.28 -11.72
CA PHE A 143 -2.58 -3.86 -11.64
C PHE A 143 -1.18 -3.64 -12.22
N THR A 144 -1.01 -2.59 -13.03
CA THR A 144 0.33 -2.14 -13.46
C THR A 144 1.07 -1.45 -12.31
N GLY A 145 0.38 -0.60 -11.54
CA GLY A 145 0.87 0.02 -10.30
C GLY A 145 0.79 -0.92 -9.10
N GLN A 146 1.64 -1.95 -9.07
CA GLN A 146 1.71 -2.97 -8.03
C GLN A 146 2.12 -2.42 -6.65
N ALA A 147 2.91 -1.34 -6.58
CA ALA A 147 3.21 -0.71 -5.29
C ALA A 147 2.01 0.01 -4.68
N THR A 148 0.96 0.29 -5.45
CA THR A 148 -0.28 0.93 -4.98
C THR A 148 -1.37 -0.10 -4.67
N ALA A 149 -1.44 -1.21 -5.42
CA ALA A 149 -2.48 -2.23 -5.27
C ALA A 149 -2.03 -3.58 -5.84
N GLY A 150 -2.82 -4.63 -5.63
CA GLY A 150 -2.63 -5.92 -6.30
C GLY A 150 -1.81 -6.95 -5.52
N LEU A 151 -1.45 -6.66 -4.28
CA LEU A 151 -0.98 -7.71 -3.38
C LEU A 151 -2.12 -8.71 -3.16
N GLN A 152 -1.82 -9.97 -3.42
CA GLN A 152 -2.67 -11.11 -3.08
C GLN A 152 -1.98 -11.82 -1.92
N THR A 153 -2.73 -12.11 -0.86
CA THR A 153 -2.18 -12.63 0.39
C THR A 153 -3.26 -13.43 1.13
N THR A 154 -2.90 -14.01 2.27
CA THR A 154 -3.79 -14.75 3.16
C THR A 154 -3.94 -14.02 4.48
N ILE A 155 -4.96 -14.38 5.25
CA ILE A 155 -5.11 -13.87 6.62
C ILE A 155 -3.89 -14.24 7.48
N SER A 156 -3.33 -15.44 7.29
CA SER A 156 -2.16 -15.91 8.04
C SER A 156 -0.91 -15.09 7.75
N ASP A 157 -0.58 -14.85 6.47
CA ASP A 157 0.57 -14.02 6.09
C ASP A 157 0.40 -12.58 6.58
N LEU A 158 -0.78 -11.98 6.39
CA LEU A 158 -1.01 -10.60 6.79
C LEU A 158 -1.04 -10.43 8.32
N SER A 159 -1.56 -11.42 9.05
CA SER A 159 -1.43 -11.49 10.51
C SER A 159 0.00 -11.66 10.98
N HIS A 160 0.81 -12.46 10.27
CA HIS A 160 2.24 -12.57 10.58
C HIS A 160 2.99 -11.27 10.31
N PHE A 161 2.68 -10.56 9.21
CA PHE A 161 3.21 -9.22 8.97
C PHE A 161 2.81 -8.23 10.07
N ALA A 162 1.56 -8.26 10.52
CA ALA A 162 1.08 -7.43 11.63
C ALA A 162 1.79 -7.75 12.96
N GLU A 163 1.99 -9.04 13.25
CA GLU A 163 2.78 -9.51 14.40
C GLU A 163 4.20 -8.95 14.32
N LEU A 164 4.91 -9.17 13.22
CA LEU A 164 6.27 -8.67 13.00
C LEU A 164 6.37 -7.14 13.18
N SER A 165 5.34 -6.40 12.77
CA SER A 165 5.30 -4.94 12.87
C SER A 165 5.03 -4.44 14.30
N ILE A 166 4.25 -5.18 15.08
CA ILE A 166 3.92 -4.83 16.47
C ILE A 166 4.99 -5.33 17.45
N THR A 167 5.59 -6.47 17.17
CA THR A 167 6.60 -7.07 18.04
C THR A 167 7.92 -6.35 17.87
N ALA A 168 8.48 -5.87 18.97
CA ALA A 168 9.83 -5.33 19.00
C ALA A 168 10.92 -6.43 18.93
N ASP A 169 10.60 -7.68 18.51
CA ASP A 169 11.64 -8.67 18.22
C ASP A 169 12.30 -8.27 16.91
N PRO A 170 13.49 -7.65 16.96
CA PRO A 170 14.08 -7.06 15.78
C PRO A 170 14.53 -8.17 14.81
N GLN A 171 14.73 -9.40 15.25
CA GLN A 171 15.51 -10.38 14.48
C GLN A 171 14.89 -10.75 13.15
N GLN A 172 13.56 -10.81 13.07
CA GLN A 172 12.87 -11.17 11.83
C GLN A 172 12.70 -9.96 10.90
N LEU A 173 12.21 -8.83 11.41
CA LEU A 173 12.02 -7.63 10.59
C LEU A 173 13.37 -7.01 10.15
N ASN A 174 14.44 -7.19 10.95
CA ASN A 174 15.81 -6.78 10.62
C ASN A 174 16.41 -7.50 9.41
N LYS A 175 15.83 -8.62 8.99
CA LYS A 175 16.22 -9.26 7.72
C LYS A 175 15.92 -8.36 6.52
N VAL A 176 14.99 -7.41 6.66
CA VAL A 176 14.53 -6.52 5.59
C VAL A 176 14.80 -5.04 5.90
N LEU A 177 14.54 -4.59 7.14
CA LEU A 177 14.65 -3.19 7.54
C LEU A 177 15.38 -3.03 8.88
N ARG A 178 16.27 -2.04 8.97
CA ARG A 178 16.91 -1.70 10.26
C ARG A 178 15.88 -1.14 11.26
N PRO A 179 16.07 -1.32 12.58
CA PRO A 179 15.19 -0.76 13.61
C PRO A 179 14.95 0.75 13.47
N GLU A 180 15.98 1.51 13.10
CA GLU A 180 15.89 2.96 12.89
C GLU A 180 14.97 3.29 11.70
N THR A 181 14.93 2.44 10.68
CA THR A 181 14.07 2.61 9.52
C THR A 181 12.62 2.30 9.85
N ILE A 182 12.36 1.29 10.69
CA ILE A 182 11.02 0.97 11.18
C ILE A 182 10.46 2.15 12.00
N ARG A 183 11.22 2.64 12.97
CA ARG A 183 10.83 3.83 13.76
C ARG A 183 10.53 5.03 12.86
N LEU A 184 11.36 5.26 11.85
CA LEU A 184 11.13 6.34 10.89
C LEU A 184 9.83 6.16 10.07
N MET A 185 9.43 4.92 9.77
CA MET A 185 8.16 4.65 9.07
C MET A 185 6.94 4.92 9.96
N GLU A 186 7.10 4.78 11.27
CA GLU A 186 6.08 4.96 12.31
C GLU A 186 6.05 6.40 12.86
N GLU A 187 6.88 7.31 12.35
CA GLU A 187 6.84 8.72 12.69
C GLU A 187 5.77 9.44 11.86
N PRO A 188 4.84 10.19 12.50
CA PRO A 188 3.88 11.01 11.76
C PRO A 188 4.57 12.06 10.89
N SER A 189 4.07 12.19 9.66
CA SER A 189 4.38 13.30 8.78
C SER A 189 3.75 14.59 9.32
N ASN A 190 4.07 15.73 8.70
CA ASN A 190 3.58 17.05 9.13
C ASN A 190 2.04 17.14 9.18
N ASP A 191 1.32 16.31 8.43
CA ASP A 191 -0.15 16.25 8.46
C ASP A 191 -0.73 15.50 9.67
N GLY A 192 0.12 14.83 10.46
CA GLY A 192 -0.24 14.01 11.61
C GLY A 192 -1.02 12.72 11.28
N GLN A 193 -1.26 12.43 10.00
CA GLN A 193 -2.17 11.37 9.56
C GLN A 193 -1.47 10.20 8.89
N ASN A 194 -0.27 10.41 8.33
CA ASN A 194 0.49 9.40 7.59
C ASN A 194 1.92 9.29 8.13
N GLY A 195 2.47 8.08 8.16
CA GLY A 195 3.89 7.80 8.30
C GLY A 195 4.51 7.52 6.93
N LEU A 196 5.54 6.66 6.85
CA LEU A 196 6.03 6.15 5.55
C LEU A 196 5.37 4.80 5.25
N GLY A 197 4.23 4.83 4.54
CA GLY A 197 3.45 3.63 4.21
C GLY A 197 2.47 3.16 5.29
N TYR A 198 2.43 3.85 6.42
CA TYR A 198 1.42 3.68 7.46
C TYR A 198 0.50 4.89 7.57
N ARG A 199 -0.70 4.68 8.10
CA ARG A 199 -1.65 5.71 8.51
C ARG A 199 -1.91 5.61 10.01
N PHE A 200 -2.20 6.75 10.61
CA PHE A 200 -2.62 6.85 12.01
C PHE A 200 -4.13 6.97 12.08
N PHE A 201 -4.75 6.12 12.89
CA PHE A 201 -6.19 6.09 13.10
C PHE A 201 -6.50 6.43 14.55
N ASN A 202 -7.60 7.16 14.76
CA ASN A 202 -8.16 7.40 16.08
C ASN A 202 -9.67 7.17 15.99
N PHE A 203 -10.07 5.97 16.39
CA PHE A 203 -11.47 5.55 16.41
C PHE A 203 -11.85 5.16 17.83
N GLU A 204 -12.96 5.70 18.34
CA GLU A 204 -13.44 5.44 19.71
C GLU A 204 -12.39 5.75 20.79
N GLY A 205 -11.51 6.74 20.54
CA GLY A 205 -10.42 7.11 21.45
C GLY A 205 -9.22 6.14 21.46
N LEU A 206 -9.25 5.07 20.67
CA LEU A 206 -8.14 4.15 20.51
C LEU A 206 -7.26 4.58 19.33
N GLN A 207 -6.03 5.00 19.64
CA GLN A 207 -5.02 5.31 18.63
C GLN A 207 -4.37 4.02 18.10
N THR A 208 -4.36 3.84 16.79
CA THR A 208 -3.70 2.72 16.11
C THR A 208 -2.91 3.20 14.90
N ILE A 209 -1.91 2.42 14.51
CA ILE A 209 -1.17 2.58 13.25
C ILE A 209 -1.51 1.42 12.32
N GLY A 210 -1.54 1.63 11.01
CA GLY A 210 -1.79 0.54 10.06
C GLY A 210 -2.16 1.03 8.68
N HIS A 211 -3.01 0.29 7.97
CA HIS A 211 -3.49 0.68 6.65
C HIS A 211 -4.82 0.00 6.31
N THR A 212 -5.65 0.68 5.52
CA THR A 212 -6.87 0.10 4.91
C THR A 212 -6.67 -0.08 3.42
N GLY A 213 -7.27 -1.10 2.84
CA GLY A 213 -7.16 -1.42 1.41
C GLY A 213 -8.54 -1.69 0.85
N GLU A 214 -8.82 -1.15 -0.32
CA GLU A 214 -10.09 -1.37 -0.99
C GLU A 214 -9.87 -1.36 -2.50
N ASN A 215 -10.49 -2.33 -3.16
CA ASN A 215 -10.56 -2.47 -4.60
C ASN A 215 -11.91 -3.09 -4.94
N GLU A 216 -12.31 -3.02 -6.21
CA GLU A 216 -13.52 -3.73 -6.64
C GLU A 216 -13.42 -5.22 -6.29
N GLY A 217 -14.36 -5.68 -5.46
CA GLY A 217 -14.44 -7.05 -4.99
C GLY A 217 -13.76 -7.34 -3.65
N TRP A 218 -13.07 -6.36 -3.03
CA TRP A 218 -12.22 -6.60 -1.88
C TRP A 218 -12.12 -5.42 -0.92
N CYS A 219 -12.13 -5.69 0.38
CA CYS A 219 -11.61 -4.76 1.37
C CYS A 219 -10.71 -5.48 2.37
N ALA A 220 -9.76 -4.75 2.92
CA ALA A 220 -8.78 -5.25 3.87
C ALA A 220 -8.42 -4.14 4.87
N SER A 221 -8.10 -4.52 6.10
CA SER A 221 -7.62 -3.58 7.10
C SER A 221 -6.59 -4.24 8.00
N VAL A 222 -5.54 -3.51 8.34
CA VAL A 222 -4.58 -3.85 9.38
C VAL A 222 -4.55 -2.69 10.36
N PHE A 223 -4.83 -2.97 11.64
CA PHE A 223 -4.74 -2.01 12.73
C PHE A 223 -3.83 -2.56 13.83
N LEU A 224 -2.88 -1.74 14.27
CA LEU A 224 -1.85 -2.10 15.23
C LEU A 224 -1.94 -1.13 16.40
N HIS A 225 -2.23 -1.65 17.59
CA HIS A 225 -2.15 -0.89 18.83
C HIS A 225 -0.82 -1.18 19.52
N MET A 226 0.17 -0.33 19.24
CA MET A 226 1.54 -0.49 19.70
C MET A 226 1.67 -0.60 21.24
N PRO A 227 0.96 0.21 22.06
CA PRO A 227 1.11 0.14 23.53
C PRO A 227 0.82 -1.23 24.13
N THR A 228 -0.27 -1.88 23.73
CA THR A 228 -0.63 -3.22 24.24
C THR A 228 -0.13 -4.36 23.37
N LYS A 229 0.62 -4.05 22.31
CA LYS A 229 1.09 -5.00 21.30
C LYS A 229 -0.03 -5.87 20.73
N SER A 230 -1.17 -5.26 20.41
CA SER A 230 -2.34 -5.96 19.87
C SER A 230 -2.58 -5.56 18.42
N GLY A 231 -2.93 -6.54 17.57
CA GLY A 231 -3.23 -6.32 16.15
C GLY A 231 -4.62 -6.82 15.77
N LEU A 232 -5.20 -6.19 14.76
CA LEU A 232 -6.45 -6.60 14.11
C LEU A 232 -6.23 -6.62 12.60
N VAL A 233 -6.50 -7.76 11.98
CA VAL A 233 -6.47 -7.93 10.52
C VAL A 233 -7.85 -8.38 10.05
N ILE A 234 -8.38 -7.70 9.04
CA ILE A 234 -9.69 -7.98 8.45
C ILE A 234 -9.52 -8.14 6.94
N LEU A 235 -10.10 -9.19 6.36
CA LEU A 235 -10.18 -9.41 4.92
C LEU A 235 -11.63 -9.70 4.53
N CYS A 236 -12.14 -9.01 3.52
CA CYS A 236 -13.47 -9.23 2.97
C CYS A 236 -13.43 -9.28 1.44
N ASN A 237 -14.32 -10.05 0.84
CA ASN A 237 -14.41 -10.27 -0.59
C ASN A 237 -15.62 -9.57 -1.24
N GLY A 238 -15.91 -8.32 -0.86
CA GLY A 238 -17.02 -7.55 -1.44
C GLY A 238 -16.80 -6.04 -1.47
N SER A 239 -17.48 -5.35 -2.41
CA SER A 239 -17.37 -3.89 -2.63
C SER A 239 -18.34 -3.01 -1.82
N SER A 240 -18.95 -3.50 -0.73
CA SER A 240 -20.06 -2.79 -0.07
C SER A 240 -19.62 -1.97 1.15
N TRP A 241 -19.33 -0.69 0.95
CA TRP A 241 -19.07 0.28 2.02
C TRP A 241 -20.26 0.49 2.97
N LYS A 242 -21.49 0.39 2.46
CA LYS A 242 -22.72 0.62 3.25
C LYS A 242 -22.96 -0.45 4.31
N HIS A 243 -22.30 -1.60 4.19
CA HIS A 243 -22.39 -2.72 5.12
C HIS A 243 -20.99 -3.21 5.54
N ASP A 244 -19.99 -2.32 5.54
CA ASP A 244 -18.62 -2.68 5.90
C ASP A 244 -18.59 -3.28 7.32
N PRO A 245 -18.28 -4.58 7.47
CA PRO A 245 -18.17 -5.19 8.79
C PRO A 245 -16.93 -4.68 9.55
N GLY A 246 -16.03 -3.94 8.91
CA GLY A 246 -14.82 -3.38 9.50
C GLY A 246 -15.09 -2.55 10.74
N ASN A 247 -16.06 -1.62 10.68
CA ASN A 247 -16.40 -0.75 11.80
C ASN A 247 -16.92 -1.50 13.04
N PRO A 248 -17.95 -2.37 12.95
CA PRO A 248 -18.41 -3.11 14.12
C PRO A 248 -17.35 -4.08 14.68
N ILE A 249 -16.52 -4.70 13.82
CA ILE A 249 -15.42 -5.57 14.26
C ILE A 249 -14.36 -4.74 15.00
N TYR A 250 -13.92 -3.62 14.43
CA TYR A 250 -12.96 -2.71 15.06
C TYR A 250 -13.49 -2.23 16.41
N ASN A 251 -14.75 -1.78 16.48
CA ASN A 251 -15.34 -1.29 17.72
C ASN A 251 -15.41 -2.35 18.81
N SER A 252 -15.71 -3.60 18.44
CA SER A 252 -15.70 -4.73 19.37
C SER A 252 -14.29 -5.00 19.89
N TRP A 253 -13.30 -5.06 18.99
CA TRP A 253 -11.88 -5.23 19.35
C TRP A 253 -11.36 -4.08 20.23
N ALA A 254 -11.64 -2.83 19.86
CA ALA A 254 -11.19 -1.65 20.59
C ALA A 254 -11.69 -1.64 22.04
N LYS A 255 -12.95 -2.04 22.27
CA LYS A 255 -13.49 -2.22 23.63
C LYS A 255 -12.71 -3.26 24.45
N THR A 256 -12.15 -4.31 23.82
CA THR A 256 -11.32 -5.28 24.53
C THR A 256 -9.95 -4.73 24.92
N ILE A 257 -9.41 -3.78 24.14
CA ILE A 257 -8.14 -3.11 24.42
C ILE A 257 -8.33 -2.05 25.52
N LEU A 258 -9.33 -1.19 25.36
CA LEU A 258 -9.60 -0.10 26.30
C LEU A 258 -10.03 -0.58 27.70
N LYS A 259 -10.62 -1.77 27.83
CA LYS A 259 -10.95 -2.38 29.14
C LYS A 259 -9.74 -2.92 29.90
N LYS A 260 -8.61 -3.14 29.21
CA LYS A 260 -7.38 -3.69 29.82
C LYS A 260 -6.46 -2.60 30.37
N ASN A 261 -6.75 -1.33 30.07
CA ASN A 261 -6.03 -0.16 30.55
C ASN A 261 -6.85 0.57 31.62
#